data_AF-A0A401P5C2-F1
#
_entry.id   AF-A0A401P5C2-F1
#
_cell.length_a   1.000
_cell.length_b   1.000
_cell.length_c   1.000
_cell.angle_alpha   90.00
_cell.angle_beta   90.00
_cell.angle_gamma   90.00
#
_symmetry.space_group_name_H-M   'P 1'
#
loop_
_entity.id
_entity.type
_entity.pdbx_description
1 polymer ?
#
loop_
_entity_poly.entity_id
_entity_poly.type
_entity_poly.pdbx_seq_one_letter_code
_entity_poly.pdbx_strand_id
1 'polypeptide(L)'
;NLTTYDVCSISLGTSTLFAWVGVLRYLGCFQKYNVLILTMRGAFPKVLRFCCCAGMIYLGYMFCGWIVLGPYHSKFEKLSAVAECLFSLINGDDMFATFAEIQEKSNLLWLFSRIYLYSFISLFIYMILSLFIALITDTYETIKKCQRNGFPQTDLHNFMTACSVTPHLSRHGSTDDDDKLLL
;
A
#
# COMPACT_ATOMS: atom_id res chain seq x y z
N ASN A 1 33.77 -8.26 8.26
CA ASN A 1 34.06 -6.82 8.32
C ASN A 1 33.11 -6.10 7.38
N LEU A 2 32.00 -5.55 7.91
CA LEU A 2 31.21 -4.54 7.21
C LEU A 2 32.16 -3.35 7.02
N THR A 3 32.52 -3.03 5.78
CA THR A 3 33.40 -1.88 5.57
C THR A 3 32.61 -0.63 5.93
N THR A 4 33.24 0.39 6.51
CA THR A 4 32.56 1.66 6.83
C THR A 4 31.86 2.25 5.60
N TYR A 5 32.36 1.94 4.41
CA TYR A 5 31.75 2.27 3.12
C TYR A 5 30.41 1.57 2.85
N ASP A 6 30.20 0.32 3.28
CA ASP A 6 28.92 -0.39 3.10
C ASP A 6 27.82 0.30 3.93
N VAL A 7 28.12 0.63 5.19
CA VAL A 7 27.18 1.34 6.07
C VAL A 7 26.92 2.77 5.57
N CYS A 8 27.98 3.47 5.15
CA CYS A 8 27.87 4.82 4.62
C CYS A 8 27.03 4.86 3.32
N SER A 9 27.29 3.95 2.38
CA SER A 9 26.56 3.90 1.11
C SER A 9 25.08 3.51 1.30
N ILE A 10 24.78 2.53 2.16
CA ILE A 10 23.39 2.13 2.46
C ILE A 10 22.64 3.28 3.12
N SER A 11 23.24 3.93 4.14
CA SER A 11 22.58 5.02 4.85
C SER A 11 22.38 6.26 3.98
N LEU A 12 23.40 6.67 3.20
CA LEU A 12 23.30 7.80 2.26
C LEU A 12 22.30 7.51 1.14
N GLY A 13 22.33 6.31 0.55
CA GLY A 13 21.36 5.89 -0.46
C GLY A 13 19.93 5.91 0.07
N THR A 14 19.72 5.34 1.26
CA THR A 14 18.41 5.33 1.93
C THR A 14 17.92 6.75 2.24
N SER A 15 18.78 7.63 2.77
CA SER A 15 18.44 9.02 3.06
C SER A 15 18.04 9.81 1.81
N THR A 16 18.73 9.58 0.69
CA THR A 16 18.44 10.23 -0.59
C THR A 16 17.07 9.78 -1.12
N LEU A 17 16.74 8.49 -1.00
CA LEU A 17 15.43 7.96 -1.38
C LEU A 17 14.30 8.60 -0.54
N PHE A 18 14.48 8.69 0.78
CA PHE A 18 13.51 9.36 1.65
C PHE A 18 13.37 10.86 1.35
N ALA A 19 14.46 11.54 1.00
CA ALA A 19 14.42 12.95 0.58
C ALA A 19 13.55 13.12 -0.69
N TRP A 20 13.69 12.24 -1.68
CA TRP A 20 12.86 12.25 -2.89
C TRP A 20 11.39 11.92 -2.61
N VAL A 21 11.10 11.00 -1.69
CA VAL A 21 9.71 10.79 -1.20
C VAL A 21 9.18 12.06 -0.52
N GLY A 22 10.04 12.78 0.21
CA GLY A 22 9.72 14.09 0.77
C GLY A 22 9.35 15.12 -0.29
N VAL A 23 9.98 15.08 -1.48
CA VAL A 23 9.64 15.97 -2.59
C VAL A 23 8.18 15.79 -3.05
N LEU A 24 7.63 14.56 -2.97
CA LEU A 24 6.23 14.29 -3.30
C LEU A 24 5.25 15.07 -2.40
N ARG A 25 5.66 15.46 -1.18
CA ARG A 25 4.85 16.32 -0.30
C ARG A 25 4.61 17.71 -0.91
N TYR A 26 5.60 18.27 -1.61
CA TYR A 26 5.47 19.57 -2.26
C TYR A 26 4.54 19.51 -3.48
N LEU A 27 4.49 18.36 -4.18
CA LEU A 27 3.53 18.15 -5.27
C LEU A 27 2.07 18.15 -4.78
N GLY A 28 1.83 17.80 -3.51
CA GLY A 28 0.51 17.87 -2.87
C GLY A 28 -0.08 19.29 -2.76
N CYS A 29 0.70 20.35 -2.98
CA CYS A 29 0.17 21.72 -3.05
C CYS A 29 -0.76 21.95 -4.24
N PHE A 30 -0.67 21.12 -5.29
CA PHE A 30 -1.58 21.14 -6.43
C PHE A 30 -2.80 20.25 -6.17
N GLN A 31 -4.00 20.80 -6.35
CA GLN A 31 -5.25 20.08 -6.05
C GLN A 31 -5.39 18.72 -6.76
N LYS A 32 -4.83 18.55 -7.96
CA LYS A 32 -4.89 17.27 -8.71
C LYS A 32 -3.97 16.18 -8.13
N TYR A 33 -2.80 16.52 -7.60
CA TYR A 33 -1.84 15.55 -7.05
C TYR A 33 -2.12 15.22 -5.59
N ASN A 34 -2.76 16.15 -4.87
CA ASN A 34 -3.23 15.93 -3.49
C ASN A 34 -4.18 14.72 -3.38
N VAL A 35 -5.03 14.51 -4.39
CA VAL A 35 -5.99 13.38 -4.43
C VAL A 35 -5.25 12.05 -4.36
N LEU A 36 -4.20 11.89 -5.18
CA LEU A 36 -3.47 10.63 -5.30
C LEU A 36 -2.72 10.30 -4.00
N ILE A 37 -2.09 11.30 -3.38
CA ILE A 37 -1.38 11.14 -2.10
C ILE A 37 -2.37 10.79 -1.00
N LEU A 38 -3.53 11.45 -0.97
CA LEU A 38 -4.59 11.15 0.00
C LEU A 38 -5.17 9.75 -0.22
N THR A 39 -5.33 9.32 -1.47
CA THR A 39 -5.75 7.96 -1.83
C THR A 39 -4.76 6.91 -1.37
N MET A 40 -3.47 7.10 -1.63
CA MET A 40 -2.44 6.18 -1.14
C MET A 40 -2.45 6.08 0.38
N ARG A 41 -2.55 7.21 1.09
CA ARG A 41 -2.59 7.23 2.56
C ARG A 41 -3.87 6.59 3.13
N GLY A 42 -5.02 6.80 2.49
CA GLY A 42 -6.30 6.20 2.89
C GLY A 42 -6.40 4.71 2.58
N ALA A 43 -5.81 4.25 1.47
CA ALA A 43 -5.81 2.85 1.07
C ALA A 43 -4.80 2.02 1.89
N PHE A 44 -3.70 2.63 2.33
CA PHE A 44 -2.63 1.96 3.08
C PHE A 44 -3.10 1.04 4.23
N PRO A 45 -3.93 1.50 5.20
CA PRO A 45 -4.37 0.63 6.29
C PRO A 45 -5.30 -0.51 5.84
N LYS A 46 -6.13 -0.29 4.81
CA LYS A 46 -6.99 -1.35 4.23
C LYS A 46 -6.13 -2.42 3.55
N VAL A 47 -5.19 -1.97 2.74
CA VAL A 47 -4.26 -2.82 1.98
C VAL A 47 -3.35 -3.61 2.93
N LEU A 48 -2.85 -3.00 4.00
CA LEU A 48 -1.98 -3.68 4.97
C LEU A 48 -2.68 -4.87 5.63
N ARG A 49 -3.95 -4.74 6.01
CA ARG A 49 -4.75 -5.83 6.58
C ARG A 49 -4.95 -6.96 5.57
N PHE A 50 -5.28 -6.63 4.33
CA PHE A 50 -5.41 -7.61 3.25
C PHE A 50 -4.08 -8.34 2.98
N CYS A 51 -2.98 -7.59 2.96
CA CYS A 51 -1.63 -8.12 2.77
C CYS A 51 -1.22 -9.07 3.90
N CYS A 52 -1.61 -8.81 5.15
CA CYS A 52 -1.38 -9.73 6.26
C CYS A 52 -2.07 -11.09 6.03
N CYS A 53 -3.34 -11.09 5.60
CA CYS A 53 -4.06 -12.31 5.27
C CYS A 53 -3.44 -13.07 4.08
N ALA A 54 -3.14 -12.35 2.99
CA ALA A 54 -2.48 -12.92 1.82
C ALA A 54 -1.08 -13.46 2.16
N GLY A 55 -0.37 -12.79 3.07
CA GLY A 55 0.94 -13.18 3.58
C GLY A 55 0.92 -14.53 4.30
N MET A 56 -0.14 -14.83 5.07
CA MET A 56 -0.29 -16.15 5.69
C MET A 56 -0.44 -17.28 4.66
N ILE A 57 -1.24 -17.05 3.61
CA ILE A 57 -1.39 -18.01 2.51
C ILE A 57 -0.06 -18.19 1.77
N TYR A 58 0.64 -17.07 1.50
CA TYR A 58 1.94 -17.06 0.83
C TYR A 58 2.99 -17.84 1.62
N LEU A 59 3.06 -17.67 2.95
CA LEU A 59 3.91 -18.46 3.84
C LEU A 59 3.59 -19.96 3.74
N GLY A 60 2.30 -20.33 3.69
CA GLY A 60 1.88 -21.72 3.49
C GLY A 60 2.42 -22.34 2.19
N TYR A 61 2.32 -21.59 1.09
CA TYR A 61 2.93 -22.00 -0.19
C TYR A 61 4.45 -22.07 -0.07
N MET A 62 5.13 -21.07 0.52
CA MET A 62 6.58 -21.11 0.70
C MET A 62 7.06 -22.34 1.48
N PHE A 63 6.44 -22.68 2.60
CA PHE A 63 6.82 -23.87 3.37
C PHE A 63 6.56 -25.16 2.59
N CYS A 64 5.42 -25.26 1.91
CA CYS A 64 5.10 -26.41 1.08
C CYS A 64 6.10 -26.59 -0.08
N GLY A 65 6.39 -25.50 -0.81
CA GLY A 65 7.35 -25.50 -1.90
C GLY A 65 8.76 -25.85 -1.44
N TRP A 66 9.19 -25.30 -0.30
CA TRP A 66 10.50 -25.58 0.28
C TRP A 66 10.66 -27.06 0.67
N ILE A 67 9.69 -27.63 1.37
CA ILE A 67 9.76 -29.02 1.85
C ILE A 67 9.67 -30.02 0.70
N VAL A 68 8.77 -29.79 -0.26
CA VAL A 68 8.49 -30.77 -1.33
C VAL A 68 9.45 -30.63 -2.50
N LEU A 69 9.76 -29.41 -2.95
CA LEU A 69 10.62 -29.16 -4.11
C LEU A 69 12.09 -28.89 -3.75
N GLY A 70 12.40 -28.61 -2.49
CA GLY A 70 13.76 -28.27 -2.05
C GLY A 70 14.87 -29.26 -2.45
N PRO A 71 14.70 -30.59 -2.32
CA PRO A 71 15.74 -31.53 -2.73
C PRO A 71 15.83 -31.75 -4.25
N TYR A 72 14.89 -31.19 -5.03
CA TYR A 72 14.79 -31.45 -6.48
C TYR A 72 15.05 -30.21 -7.34
N HIS A 73 15.06 -29.00 -6.77
CA HIS A 73 15.17 -27.76 -7.52
C HIS A 73 16.08 -26.76 -6.81
N SER A 74 17.04 -26.20 -7.55
CA SER A 74 18.03 -25.21 -7.07
C SER A 74 17.37 -23.98 -6.43
N LYS A 75 16.36 -23.41 -7.09
CA LYS A 75 15.56 -22.27 -6.59
C LYS A 75 14.75 -22.56 -5.31
N PHE A 76 14.52 -23.83 -4.97
CA PHE A 76 13.74 -24.21 -3.80
C PHE A 76 14.61 -24.71 -2.63
N GLU A 77 15.94 -24.63 -2.73
CA GLU A 77 16.84 -25.14 -1.69
C GLU A 77 16.74 -24.33 -0.38
N LYS A 78 16.65 -23.00 -0.50
CA LYS A 78 16.61 -22.07 0.64
C LYS A 78 15.27 -21.36 0.68
N LEU A 79 14.73 -21.15 1.88
CA LEU A 79 13.46 -20.43 2.07
C LEU A 79 13.47 -19.01 1.46
N SER A 80 14.62 -18.31 1.47
CA SER A 80 14.76 -17.01 0.79
C SER A 80 14.63 -17.12 -0.73
N ALA A 81 15.26 -18.14 -1.33
CA ALA A 81 15.18 -18.37 -2.77
C ALA A 81 13.77 -18.78 -3.20
N VAL A 82 13.07 -19.57 -2.37
CA VAL A 82 11.65 -19.89 -2.54
C VAL A 82 10.81 -18.62 -2.51
N ALA A 83 11.04 -17.72 -1.55
CA ALA A 83 10.35 -16.44 -1.47
C ALA A 83 10.60 -15.57 -2.73
N GLU A 84 11.85 -15.44 -3.15
CA GLU A 84 12.23 -14.70 -4.37
C GLU A 84 11.55 -15.29 -5.61
N CYS A 85 11.54 -16.62 -5.76
CA CYS A 85 10.90 -17.32 -6.87
C CYS A 85 9.37 -17.16 -6.85
N LEU A 86 8.70 -17.35 -5.71
CA LEU A 86 7.26 -17.14 -5.63
C LEU A 86 6.89 -15.67 -5.86
N PHE A 87 7.71 -14.72 -5.41
CA PHE A 87 7.49 -13.30 -5.64
C PHE A 87 7.67 -12.93 -7.13
N SER A 88 8.69 -13.45 -7.80
CA SER A 88 8.85 -13.25 -9.25
C SER A 88 7.66 -13.83 -10.03
N LEU A 89 7.19 -15.02 -9.65
CA LEU A 89 6.02 -15.66 -10.26
C LEU A 89 4.74 -14.85 -10.11
N ILE A 90 4.47 -14.23 -8.94
CA ILE A 90 3.30 -13.36 -8.76
C ILE A 90 3.33 -12.18 -9.74
N ASN A 91 4.52 -11.67 -10.05
CA ASN A 91 4.71 -10.56 -10.99
C ASN A 91 4.77 -11.01 -12.47
N GLY A 92 4.63 -12.31 -12.75
CA GLY A 92 4.68 -12.84 -14.11
C GLY A 92 6.09 -13.11 -14.64
N ASP A 93 7.11 -13.08 -13.78
CA ASP A 93 8.49 -13.30 -14.17
C ASP A 93 8.90 -14.78 -13.99
N ASP A 94 9.66 -15.27 -14.97
CA ASP A 94 10.31 -16.59 -14.99
C ASP A 94 9.40 -17.84 -14.82
N MET A 95 8.14 -17.77 -15.28
CA MET A 95 7.20 -18.89 -15.19
C MET A 95 7.68 -20.13 -15.97
N PHE A 96 8.12 -19.96 -17.22
CA PHE A 96 8.49 -21.07 -18.09
C PHE A 96 9.77 -21.77 -17.63
N ALA A 97 10.81 -21.05 -17.21
CA ALA A 97 12.04 -21.69 -16.77
C ALA A 97 11.80 -22.49 -15.48
N THR A 98 10.93 -22.01 -14.59
CA THR A 98 10.53 -22.77 -13.40
C THR A 98 9.85 -24.10 -13.78
N PHE A 99 9.08 -24.14 -14.86
CA PHE A 99 8.51 -25.40 -15.37
C PHE A 99 9.53 -26.30 -16.10
N ALA A 100 10.50 -25.71 -16.78
CA ALA A 100 11.50 -26.42 -17.57
C ALA A 100 12.64 -27.02 -16.72
N GLU A 101 12.95 -26.38 -15.59
CA GLU A 101 14.06 -26.77 -14.70
C GLU A 101 13.67 -27.86 -13.68
N ILE A 102 12.37 -28.18 -13.56
CA ILE A 102 11.89 -29.29 -12.73
C ILE A 102 12.33 -30.63 -13.36
N GLN A 103 13.35 -31.24 -12.78
CA GLN A 103 13.89 -32.53 -13.22
C GLN A 103 12.83 -33.63 -13.23
N GLU A 104 12.72 -34.35 -14.35
CA GLU A 104 11.82 -35.50 -14.56
C GLU A 104 12.28 -36.77 -13.82
N LYS A 105 12.71 -36.66 -12.55
CA LYS A 105 13.14 -37.84 -11.79
C LYS A 105 11.98 -38.71 -11.33
N SER A 106 10.78 -38.15 -11.14
CA SER A 106 9.57 -38.94 -10.86
C SER A 106 8.30 -38.26 -11.34
N ASN A 107 7.39 -39.04 -11.92
CA ASN A 107 6.11 -38.53 -12.46
C ASN A 107 5.21 -37.90 -11.38
N LEU A 108 5.26 -38.38 -10.14
CA LEU A 108 4.45 -37.82 -9.04
C LEU A 108 4.92 -36.42 -8.63
N LEU A 109 6.23 -36.21 -8.51
CA LEU A 109 6.78 -34.89 -8.19
C LEU A 109 6.55 -33.90 -9.34
N TRP A 110 6.71 -34.36 -10.58
CA TRP A 110 6.40 -33.58 -11.76
C TRP A 110 4.93 -33.14 -11.77
N LEU A 111 3.99 -34.04 -11.50
CA LEU A 111 2.56 -33.70 -11.42
C LEU A 111 2.26 -32.74 -10.27
N PHE A 112 2.80 -33.02 -9.08
CA PHE A 112 2.61 -32.18 -7.90
C PHE A 112 3.12 -30.75 -8.15
N SER A 113 4.31 -30.61 -8.72
CA SER A 113 4.90 -29.30 -9.02
C SER A 113 4.06 -28.46 -9.97
N ARG A 114 3.47 -29.07 -11.01
CA ARG A 114 2.56 -28.37 -11.94
C ARG A 114 1.28 -27.94 -11.28
N ILE A 115 0.66 -28.83 -10.51
CA ILE A 115 -0.56 -28.49 -9.75
C ILE A 115 -0.26 -27.38 -8.75
N TYR A 116 0.86 -27.47 -8.03
CA TYR A 116 1.31 -26.47 -7.08
C TYR A 116 1.51 -25.10 -7.74
N LEU A 117 2.28 -25.03 -8.83
CA LEU A 117 2.56 -23.77 -9.53
C LEU A 117 1.30 -23.19 -10.19
N TYR A 118 0.48 -24.00 -10.87
CA TYR A 118 -0.77 -23.51 -11.47
C TYR A 118 -1.77 -23.04 -10.42
N SER A 119 -1.89 -23.75 -9.29
CA SER A 119 -2.71 -23.32 -8.14
C SER A 119 -2.21 -21.99 -7.58
N PHE A 120 -0.90 -21.87 -7.37
CA PHE A 120 -0.29 -20.64 -6.87
C PHE A 120 -0.50 -19.46 -7.82
N ILE A 121 -0.18 -19.62 -9.10
CA ILE A 121 -0.31 -18.58 -10.12
C ILE A 121 -1.77 -18.14 -10.26
N SER A 122 -2.69 -19.09 -10.38
CA SER A 122 -4.11 -18.76 -10.55
C SER A 122 -4.68 -18.04 -9.32
N LEU A 123 -4.35 -18.49 -8.11
CA LEU A 123 -4.82 -17.86 -6.89
C LEU A 123 -4.22 -16.46 -6.69
N PHE A 124 -2.91 -16.32 -6.80
CA PHE A 124 -2.26 -15.05 -6.50
C PHE A 124 -2.46 -14.00 -7.58
N ILE A 125 -2.36 -14.35 -8.85
CA ILE A 125 -2.51 -13.38 -9.94
C ILE A 125 -3.99 -13.06 -10.17
N TYR A 126 -4.87 -14.06 -10.28
CA TYR A 126 -6.25 -13.76 -10.65
C TYR A 126 -7.12 -13.34 -9.48
N MET A 127 -6.88 -13.85 -8.26
CA MET A 127 -7.70 -13.51 -7.11
C MET A 127 -7.05 -12.42 -6.25
N ILE A 128 -5.85 -12.67 -5.72
CA ILE A 128 -5.24 -11.76 -4.73
C ILE A 128 -4.83 -10.43 -5.36
N LEU A 129 -4.16 -10.44 -6.53
CA LEU A 129 -3.74 -9.22 -7.21
C LEU A 129 -4.95 -8.41 -7.73
N SER A 130 -5.98 -9.09 -8.27
CA SER A 130 -7.23 -8.43 -8.67
C SER A 130 -7.93 -7.77 -7.49
N LEU A 131 -8.00 -8.42 -6.33
CA LEU A 131 -8.56 -7.85 -5.10
C LEU A 131 -7.74 -6.67 -4.59
N PHE A 132 -6.41 -6.72 -4.71
CA PHE A 132 -5.53 -5.62 -4.35
C PHE A 132 -5.82 -4.37 -5.19
N ILE A 133 -5.93 -4.53 -6.52
CA ILE A 133 -6.30 -3.46 -7.44
C ILE A 133 -7.72 -2.94 -7.14
N ALA A 134 -8.66 -3.84 -6.84
CA ALA A 134 -10.02 -3.46 -6.46
C ALA A 134 -10.08 -2.61 -5.18
N LEU A 135 -9.30 -2.95 -4.14
CA LEU A 135 -9.23 -2.19 -2.89
C LEU A 135 -8.67 -0.77 -3.08
N ILE A 136 -7.64 -0.64 -3.92
CA ILE A 136 -7.08 0.67 -4.29
C ILE A 136 -8.11 1.48 -5.08
N THR A 137 -8.79 0.84 -6.04
CA THR A 137 -9.82 1.48 -6.87
C THR A 137 -11.01 1.95 -6.02
N ASP A 138 -11.51 1.14 -5.09
CA ASP A 138 -12.56 1.50 -4.14
C ASP A 138 -12.18 2.74 -3.30
N THR A 139 -10.95 2.76 -2.80
CA THR A 139 -10.46 3.87 -2.00
C THR A 139 -10.27 5.15 -2.83
N TYR A 140 -9.81 4.99 -4.08
CA TYR A 140 -9.72 6.08 -5.04
C TYR A 140 -11.11 6.69 -5.34
N GLU A 141 -12.11 5.86 -5.63
CA GLU A 141 -13.47 6.32 -5.87
C GLU A 141 -14.09 7.00 -4.66
N THR A 142 -13.88 6.45 -3.46
CA THR A 142 -14.36 7.05 -2.20
C THR A 142 -13.78 8.45 -2.01
N ILE A 143 -12.47 8.63 -2.21
CA ILE A 143 -11.82 9.94 -2.04
C ILE A 143 -12.20 10.92 -3.14
N LYS A 144 -12.39 10.44 -4.38
CA LYS A 144 -12.92 11.25 -5.47
C LYS A 144 -14.34 11.75 -5.19
N LYS A 145 -15.19 10.93 -4.59
CA LYS A 145 -16.54 11.33 -4.12
C LYS A 145 -16.46 12.37 -3.00
N CYS A 146 -15.58 12.18 -2.00
CA CYS A 146 -15.36 13.17 -0.95
C CYS A 146 -14.88 14.52 -1.50
N GLN A 147 -14.03 14.54 -2.52
CA GLN A 147 -13.63 15.82 -3.13
C GLN A 147 -14.74 16.52 -3.90
N ARG A 148 -15.67 15.78 -4.51
CA ARG A 148 -16.81 16.36 -5.23
C ARG A 148 -17.91 16.87 -4.28
N ASN A 149 -18.17 16.14 -3.20
CA ASN A 149 -19.29 16.40 -2.29
C ASN A 149 -18.86 17.15 -1.01
N GLY A 150 -17.56 17.44 -0.85
CA GLY A 150 -16.99 17.96 0.39
C GLY A 150 -16.49 16.85 1.32
N PHE A 151 -15.40 17.12 2.04
CA PHE A 151 -14.91 16.22 3.07
C PHE A 151 -15.91 16.18 4.24
N PRO A 152 -16.06 15.04 4.93
CA PRO A 152 -16.88 14.98 6.13
C PRO A 152 -16.40 16.05 7.12
N GLN A 153 -17.33 16.85 7.63
CA GLN A 153 -16.99 17.92 8.55
C GLN A 153 -16.46 17.32 9.85
N THR A 154 -15.20 17.62 10.13
CA THR A 154 -14.58 17.32 11.42
C THR A 154 -14.94 18.43 12.41
N ASP A 155 -14.97 18.12 13.71
CA ASP A 155 -15.30 19.11 14.75
C ASP A 155 -14.40 20.35 14.68
N LEU A 156 -13.14 20.18 14.26
CA LEU A 156 -12.21 21.27 14.01
C LEU A 156 -12.67 22.16 12.84
N HIS A 157 -13.20 21.59 11.77
CA HIS A 157 -13.73 22.34 10.64
C HIS A 157 -14.97 23.15 11.05
N ASN A 158 -15.82 22.57 11.89
CA ASN A 158 -16.98 23.26 12.47
C ASN A 158 -16.55 24.39 13.40
N PHE A 159 -15.52 24.17 14.22
CA PHE A 159 -14.96 25.20 15.10
C PHE A 159 -14.31 26.34 14.31
N MET A 160 -13.50 26.05 13.29
CA MET A 160 -12.91 27.08 12.42
C MET A 160 -13.98 27.89 11.68
N THR A 161 -15.05 27.24 11.23
CA THR A 161 -16.19 27.91 10.58
C THR A 161 -16.99 28.75 11.57
N ALA A 162 -17.17 28.27 12.81
CA ALA A 162 -17.82 29.05 13.87
C ALA A 162 -16.99 30.31 14.22
N CYS A 163 -15.67 30.15 14.38
CA CYS A 163 -14.74 31.25 14.69
C CYS A 163 -14.53 32.23 13.54
N SER A 164 -14.70 31.85 12.27
CA SER A 164 -14.67 32.79 11.14
C SER A 164 -15.96 33.61 11.04
N VAL A 165 -17.07 33.13 11.61
CA VAL A 165 -18.36 33.83 11.68
C VAL A 165 -18.45 34.78 12.89
N THR A 166 -17.78 34.48 14.00
CA THR A 166 -17.79 35.32 15.22
C THR A 166 -17.11 36.72 15.14
N PRO A 167 -16.16 37.04 14.23
CA PRO A 167 -15.50 38.36 14.22
C PRO A 167 -16.45 39.47 13.75
N HIS A 168 -17.51 39.12 13.02
CA HIS A 168 -18.47 40.09 12.49
C HIS A 168 -19.61 40.43 13.47
N LEU A 169 -19.94 39.55 14.42
CA LEU A 169 -21.02 39.80 15.39
C LEU A 169 -20.56 40.64 16.59
N SER A 170 -19.25 40.64 16.89
CA SER A 170 -18.69 41.36 18.05
C SER A 170 -18.44 42.85 17.78
N ARG A 171 -18.77 43.37 16.58
CA ARG A 171 -18.59 44.79 16.21
C ARG A 171 -19.92 45.57 16.15
N HIS A 172 -21.03 44.98 16.60
CA HIS A 172 -22.35 45.60 16.60
C HIS A 172 -23.10 45.40 17.93
N GLY A 173 -22.38 45.53 19.05
CA GLY A 173 -22.93 45.35 20.39
C GLY A 173 -22.32 46.28 21.45
N SER A 174 -21.87 47.48 21.05
CA SER A 174 -21.36 48.47 22.00
C SER A 174 -21.49 49.89 21.43
N THR A 175 -22.74 50.35 21.31
CA THR A 175 -23.20 51.75 21.36
C THR A 175 -24.71 51.69 21.18
N ASP A 176 -25.46 51.73 22.30
CA ASP A 176 -26.82 52.30 22.40
C ASP A 176 -27.37 52.05 23.82
N ASP A 177 -26.63 52.49 24.86
CA ASP A 177 -27.13 52.55 26.24
C ASP A 177 -26.81 53.89 26.93
N ASP A 178 -26.55 54.94 26.15
CA ASP A 178 -26.49 56.31 26.64
C ASP A 178 -27.30 57.21 25.67
N ASP A 179 -28.11 58.11 26.22
CA ASP A 179 -28.97 59.09 25.52
C ASP A 179 -30.35 58.62 25.01
N LYS A 180 -31.28 58.40 25.95
CA LYS A 180 -32.62 59.02 25.89
C LYS A 180 -33.29 59.12 27.26
N LEU A 181 -32.62 59.86 28.13
CA LEU A 181 -33.23 60.59 29.25
C LEU A 181 -33.23 62.06 28.83
N LEU A 182 -34.36 62.57 28.30
CA LEU A 182 -34.82 63.97 28.29
C LEU A 182 -35.79 64.22 27.11
N LEU A 183 -36.99 64.69 27.49
CA LEU A 183 -38.16 65.14 26.71
C LEU A 183 -39.10 64.05 26.19
#